data_AF-A0A7L3MRT4-F1
#
_entry.id   AF-A0A7L3MRT4-F1
#
_cell.length_a   1.000
_cell.length_b   1.000
_cell.length_c   1.000
_cell.angle_alpha   90.00
_cell.angle_beta   90.00
_cell.angle_gamma   90.00
#
_symmetry.space_group_name_H-M   'P 1'
#
loop_
_entity.id
_entity.type
_entity.pdbx_description
1 polymer ?
#
loop_
_entity_poly.entity_id
_entity_poly.type
_entity_poly.pdbx_seq_one_letter_code
_entity_poly.pdbx_strand_id
1 'polypeptide(L)'
;MGVCTVPVEEENPSYWNKKAAEAIEASFKIQPRIREAKNLILFLGDGFGIPTITATRILKGQKQGKLGPETPLALDAFPYVALSKTYNVDRQVPDSAGTATAYLCGVKGNYQTVGLSAAARHSQCNTTAGNEVISVLERARKAGKAVGIVTTTRVQHASPSGTYAHVVNRDWYADASMPQEARLQGCKDIAWQLVHNVDINVILGGGRKYMTPVGTPDPEYPTNSRQNGIREDGKNLIDMWLEARPGARYVWNRTEMLAAAANHSVNYLMGLFEPGDTKYNLVRNTTLDPSLTEMMEAAITILRRNPKGFYLFVE
;
A
#
# COMPACT_ATOMS: atom_id res chain seq x y z
N MET A 1 30.08 21.42 17.72
CA MET A 1 29.82 20.17 18.45
C MET A 1 28.78 20.50 19.52
N GLY A 2 27.56 19.99 19.41
CA GLY A 2 26.51 20.26 20.41
C GLY A 2 26.81 19.52 21.70
N VAL A 3 26.59 20.17 22.84
CA VAL A 3 26.72 19.56 24.17
C VAL A 3 25.78 18.36 24.24
N CYS A 4 26.33 17.16 24.47
CA CYS A 4 25.53 15.95 24.66
C CYS A 4 24.89 16.04 26.04
N THR A 5 23.60 16.36 26.10
CA THR A 5 22.83 16.40 27.35
C THR A 5 22.48 14.97 27.77
N VAL A 6 23.06 14.50 28.87
CA VAL A 6 22.67 13.23 29.50
C VAL A 6 21.49 13.52 30.43
N PRO A 7 20.35 12.81 30.29
CA PRO A 7 19.28 12.90 31.28
C PRO A 7 19.78 12.44 32.66
N VAL A 8 19.52 13.23 33.70
CA VAL A 8 20.01 12.96 35.07
C VAL A 8 19.53 11.60 35.58
N GLU A 9 18.34 11.16 35.18
CA GLU A 9 17.80 9.84 35.53
C GLU A 9 18.58 8.69 34.89
N GLU A 10 19.16 8.88 33.71
CA GLU A 10 19.91 7.85 32.97
C GLU A 10 21.35 7.71 33.47
N GLU A 11 21.86 8.68 34.24
CA GLU A 11 23.15 8.57 34.94
C GLU A 11 23.13 7.48 36.03
N ASN A 12 21.96 7.17 36.58
CA ASN A 12 21.81 6.20 37.65
C ASN A 12 21.62 4.76 37.10
N PRO A 13 22.49 3.79 37.43
CA PRO A 13 22.35 2.40 36.97
C PRO A 13 21.01 1.75 37.32
N SER A 14 20.36 2.18 38.42
CA SER A 14 19.05 1.65 38.82
C SER A 14 17.95 1.91 37.79
N TYR A 15 18.05 3.00 37.00
CA TYR A 15 17.13 3.29 35.90
C TYR A 15 17.16 2.19 34.84
N TRP A 16 18.37 1.81 34.41
CA TRP A 16 18.59 0.77 33.40
C TRP A 16 18.19 -0.61 33.91
N ASN A 17 18.55 -0.94 35.16
CA ASN A 17 18.17 -2.21 35.79
C ASN A 17 16.65 -2.35 35.90
N LYS A 18 15.94 -1.27 36.26
CA LYS A 18 14.48 -1.26 36.32
C LYS A 18 13.85 -1.45 34.94
N LYS A 19 14.29 -0.72 33.91
CA LYS A 19 13.82 -0.91 32.52
C LYS A 19 14.05 -2.34 32.03
N ALA A 20 15.20 -2.93 32.32
CA ALA A 20 15.52 -4.31 31.95
C ALA A 20 14.60 -5.32 32.67
N ALA A 21 14.37 -5.15 33.97
CA ALA A 21 13.46 -6.00 34.73
C ALA A 21 12.03 -5.94 34.17
N GLU A 22 11.52 -4.73 33.88
CA GLU A 22 10.21 -4.53 33.25
C GLU A 22 10.10 -5.22 31.87
N ALA A 23 11.15 -5.13 31.05
CA ALA A 23 11.18 -5.79 29.74
C ALA A 23 11.20 -7.32 29.85
N ILE A 24 11.98 -7.87 30.81
CA ILE A 24 12.01 -9.32 31.08
C ILE A 24 10.64 -9.79 31.57
N GLU A 25 10.02 -9.10 32.52
CA GLU A 25 8.66 -9.41 32.99
C GLU A 25 7.62 -9.33 31.87
N ALA A 26 7.72 -8.34 30.99
CA ALA A 26 6.85 -8.24 29.81
C ALA A 26 7.05 -9.43 28.87
N SER A 27 8.29 -9.92 28.69
CA SER A 27 8.58 -11.06 27.82
C SER A 27 7.93 -12.37 28.31
N PHE A 28 7.88 -12.60 29.63
CA PHE A 28 7.22 -13.79 30.20
C PHE A 28 5.70 -13.79 30.00
N LYS A 29 5.10 -12.61 29.78
CA LYS A 29 3.67 -12.46 29.52
C LYS A 29 3.30 -12.69 28.04
N ILE A 30 4.28 -12.77 27.14
CA ILE A 30 4.04 -13.06 25.72
C ILE A 30 3.63 -14.52 25.58
N GLN A 31 2.40 -14.75 25.11
CA GLN A 31 1.87 -16.08 24.83
C GLN A 31 1.49 -16.18 23.34
N PRO A 32 1.79 -17.31 22.68
CA PRO A 32 1.40 -17.52 21.29
C PRO A 32 -0.13 -17.53 21.19
N ARG A 33 -0.66 -16.78 20.22
CA ARG A 33 -2.10 -16.78 19.92
C ARG A 33 -2.40 -17.93 18.96
N ILE A 34 -2.69 -19.11 19.50
CA ILE A 34 -3.01 -20.32 18.72
C ILE A 34 -4.49 -20.29 18.33
N ARG A 35 -4.84 -19.43 17.37
CA ARG A 35 -6.17 -19.33 16.76
C ARG A 35 -6.09 -18.71 15.38
N GLU A 36 -7.08 -18.97 14.54
CA GLU A 36 -7.17 -18.36 13.21
C GLU A 36 -7.33 -16.83 13.31
N ALA A 37 -6.59 -16.09 12.48
CA ALA A 37 -6.73 -14.65 12.38
C ALA A 37 -7.95 -14.28 11.53
N LYS A 38 -8.95 -13.65 12.15
CA LYS A 38 -10.12 -13.11 11.42
C LYS A 38 -9.70 -12.02 10.42
N ASN A 39 -8.78 -11.14 10.82
CA ASN A 39 -8.33 -10.01 10.02
C ASN A 39 -6.81 -10.09 9.79
N LEU A 40 -6.37 -9.69 8.61
CA LEU A 40 -4.97 -9.61 8.21
C LEU A 40 -4.67 -8.17 7.81
N ILE A 41 -3.63 -7.56 8.39
CA ILE A 41 -3.17 -6.22 8.02
C ILE A 41 -1.67 -6.31 7.76
N LEU A 42 -1.25 -5.85 6.60
CA LEU A 42 0.15 -5.68 6.25
C LEU A 42 0.46 -4.20 6.09
N PHE A 43 1.30 -3.67 6.98
CA PHE A 43 1.92 -2.35 6.83
C PHE A 43 3.26 -2.51 6.11
N LEU A 44 3.41 -1.81 4.99
CA LEU A 44 4.61 -1.85 4.17
C LEU A 44 5.21 -0.45 4.07
N GLY A 45 6.35 -0.23 4.72
CA GLY A 45 7.14 0.98 4.50
C GLY A 45 8.10 0.78 3.32
N ASP A 46 7.79 1.34 2.15
CA ASP A 46 8.70 1.23 0.99
C ASP A 46 10.02 1.95 1.30
N GLY A 47 11.14 1.26 1.12
CA GLY A 47 12.47 1.73 1.52
C GLY A 47 12.70 1.89 3.03
N PHE A 48 11.80 1.41 3.89
CA PHE A 48 11.85 1.60 5.34
C PHE A 48 12.76 0.60 6.07
N GLY A 49 14.05 0.59 5.70
CA GLY A 49 15.07 -0.26 6.31
C GLY A 49 15.45 0.13 7.74
N ILE A 50 16.28 -0.68 8.40
CA ILE A 50 16.75 -0.47 9.78
C ILE A 50 17.30 0.95 10.03
N PRO A 51 18.13 1.55 9.14
CA PRO A 51 18.58 2.93 9.33
C PRO A 51 17.43 3.93 9.35
N THR A 52 16.46 3.80 8.44
CA THR A 52 15.28 4.66 8.33
C THR A 52 14.38 4.54 9.57
N ILE A 53 14.20 3.33 10.10
CA ILE A 53 13.47 3.08 11.35
C ILE A 53 14.09 3.88 12.50
N THR A 54 15.40 3.75 12.70
CA THR A 54 16.09 4.43 13.82
C THR A 54 16.12 5.94 13.66
N ALA A 55 16.36 6.46 12.45
CA ALA A 55 16.28 7.89 12.18
C ALA A 55 14.86 8.44 12.44
N THR A 56 13.83 7.68 12.07
CA THR A 56 12.42 8.03 12.29
C THR A 56 12.06 8.01 13.78
N ARG A 57 12.60 7.05 14.55
CA ARG A 57 12.46 6.99 16.01
C ARG A 57 12.96 8.28 16.67
N ILE A 58 14.20 8.67 16.34
CA ILE A 58 14.82 9.89 16.87
C ILE A 58 13.98 11.11 16.51
N LEU A 59 13.64 11.27 15.23
CA LEU A 59 12.84 12.41 14.77
C LEU A 59 11.47 12.48 15.47
N LYS A 60 10.79 11.34 15.64
CA LYS A 60 9.49 11.29 16.31
C LYS A 60 9.61 11.69 17.78
N GLY A 61 10.59 11.15 18.51
CA GLY A 61 10.80 11.51 19.91
C GLY A 61 11.12 13.00 20.06
N GLN A 62 11.99 13.55 19.22
CA GLN A 62 12.32 14.99 19.25
C GLN A 62 11.11 15.88 18.95
N LYS A 63 10.25 15.50 18.00
CA LYS A 63 8.97 16.18 17.75
C LYS A 63 8.00 16.13 18.93
N GLN A 64 8.19 15.21 19.87
CA GLN A 64 7.42 15.07 21.10
C GLN A 64 8.11 15.73 22.31
N GLY A 65 9.18 16.49 22.09
CA GLY A 65 9.96 17.13 23.17
C GLY A 65 10.82 16.16 23.97
N LYS A 66 11.10 14.97 23.43
CA LYS A 66 12.00 13.95 24.00
C LYS A 66 13.39 14.03 23.33
N LEU A 67 14.39 13.30 23.83
CA LEU A 67 15.73 13.33 23.22
C LEU A 67 15.75 12.60 21.87
N GLY A 68 14.89 11.59 21.72
CA GLY A 68 14.68 10.90 20.45
C GLY A 68 14.81 9.38 20.58
N PRO A 69 16.04 8.84 20.70
CA PRO A 69 16.31 7.41 20.53
C PRO A 69 15.62 6.51 21.56
N GLU A 70 15.34 7.03 22.75
CA GLU A 70 14.65 6.36 23.85
C GLU A 70 13.12 6.25 23.66
N THR A 71 12.55 7.01 22.72
CA THR A 71 11.10 7.08 22.50
C THR A 71 10.66 6.04 21.48
N PRO A 72 9.89 5.00 21.86
CA PRO A 72 9.52 3.93 20.94
C PRO A 72 8.56 4.40 19.83
N LEU A 73 8.74 3.84 18.63
CA LEU A 73 7.76 3.86 17.55
C LEU A 73 6.61 2.91 17.86
N ALA A 74 5.48 3.07 17.16
CA ALA A 74 4.37 2.12 17.29
C ALA A 74 4.78 0.70 16.87
N LEU A 75 5.68 0.58 15.88
CA LEU A 75 6.23 -0.72 15.46
C LEU A 75 7.16 -1.37 16.49
N ASP A 76 7.78 -0.58 17.38
CA ASP A 76 8.69 -1.11 18.41
C ASP A 76 7.94 -1.84 19.51
N ALA A 77 6.62 -1.65 19.60
CA ALA A 77 5.75 -2.37 20.52
C ALA A 77 5.32 -3.76 19.99
N PHE A 78 5.70 -4.13 18.75
CA PHE A 78 5.38 -5.46 18.22
C PHE A 78 6.25 -6.52 18.93
N PRO A 79 5.63 -7.59 19.47
CA PRO A 79 6.35 -8.56 20.31
C PRO A 79 7.24 -9.55 19.55
N TYR A 80 7.09 -9.63 18.23
CA TYR A 80 7.83 -10.58 17.38
C TYR A 80 8.55 -9.82 16.26
N VAL A 81 9.85 -10.04 16.16
CA VAL A 81 10.72 -9.41 15.17
C VAL A 81 11.47 -10.49 14.40
N ALA A 82 11.59 -10.30 13.09
CA ALA A 82 12.40 -11.15 12.22
C ALA A 82 13.12 -10.29 11.18
N LEU A 83 14.24 -10.80 10.67
CA LEU A 83 14.92 -10.22 9.52
C LEU A 83 14.42 -10.88 8.23
N SER A 84 14.19 -10.07 7.20
CA SER A 84 13.74 -10.53 5.88
C SER A 84 14.84 -10.37 4.84
N LYS A 85 15.14 -11.45 4.08
CA LYS A 85 16.11 -11.44 2.98
C LYS A 85 15.43 -10.99 1.68
N THR A 86 15.68 -9.77 1.25
CA THR A 86 14.87 -9.07 0.24
C THR A 86 15.27 -9.29 -1.23
N TYR A 87 16.38 -9.96 -1.53
CA TYR A 87 16.85 -10.17 -2.90
C TYR A 87 15.74 -10.66 -3.87
N ASN A 88 15.70 -10.13 -5.09
CA ASN A 88 14.92 -10.74 -6.18
C ASN A 88 15.69 -11.93 -6.75
N VAL A 89 15.02 -12.80 -7.52
CA VAL A 89 15.68 -14.00 -8.05
C VAL A 89 16.87 -13.64 -8.94
N ASP A 90 16.74 -12.59 -9.73
CA ASP A 90 17.75 -12.11 -10.69
C ASP A 90 18.64 -10.98 -10.16
N ARG A 91 18.30 -10.34 -9.03
CA ARG A 91 19.06 -9.21 -8.45
C ARG A 91 19.18 -9.25 -6.93
N GLN A 92 20.41 -9.06 -6.45
CA GLN A 92 20.73 -9.01 -5.02
C GLN A 92 20.13 -7.78 -4.33
N VAL A 93 20.22 -6.61 -4.98
CA VAL A 93 19.50 -5.39 -4.58
C VAL A 93 18.19 -5.36 -5.38
N PRO A 94 17.04 -5.53 -4.72
CA PRO A 94 15.76 -5.70 -5.41
C PRO A 94 15.12 -4.37 -5.83
N ASP A 95 13.99 -4.44 -6.52
CA ASP A 95 13.01 -3.34 -6.59
C ASP A 95 11.71 -3.66 -5.82
N SER A 96 10.81 -2.68 -5.77
CA SER A 96 9.47 -2.82 -5.18
C SER A 96 8.62 -3.90 -5.86
N ALA A 97 8.73 -4.13 -7.18
CA ALA A 97 7.86 -5.07 -7.89
C ALA A 97 8.17 -6.54 -7.57
N GLY A 98 9.44 -6.95 -7.70
CA GLY A 98 9.83 -8.31 -7.37
C GLY A 98 9.67 -8.62 -5.88
N THR A 99 9.84 -7.61 -5.01
CA THR A 99 9.59 -7.76 -3.56
C THR A 99 8.11 -7.84 -3.23
N ALA A 100 7.24 -7.05 -3.88
CA ALA A 100 5.79 -7.14 -3.74
C ALA A 100 5.28 -8.54 -4.03
N THR A 101 5.76 -9.16 -5.11
CA THR A 101 5.45 -10.56 -5.41
C THR A 101 5.85 -11.50 -4.26
N ALA A 102 7.01 -11.28 -3.64
CA ALA A 102 7.47 -12.09 -2.53
C ALA A 102 6.58 -11.96 -1.29
N TYR A 103 6.34 -10.74 -0.78
CA TYR A 103 5.62 -10.56 0.48
C TYR A 103 4.08 -10.59 0.32
N LEU A 104 3.53 -10.40 -0.88
CA LEU A 104 2.09 -10.45 -1.15
C LEU A 104 1.64 -11.78 -1.76
N CYS A 105 2.48 -12.45 -2.56
CA CYS A 105 2.11 -13.73 -3.19
C CYS A 105 2.79 -14.93 -2.53
N GLY A 106 3.94 -14.73 -1.86
CA GLY A 106 4.73 -15.81 -1.26
C GLY A 106 5.70 -16.48 -2.24
N VAL A 107 5.97 -15.85 -3.39
CA VAL A 107 6.88 -16.35 -4.43
C VAL A 107 7.84 -15.23 -4.81
N LYS A 108 9.15 -15.48 -4.88
CA LYS A 108 10.09 -14.47 -5.38
C LYS A 108 9.95 -14.33 -6.90
N GLY A 109 9.79 -13.09 -7.36
CA GLY A 109 9.80 -12.72 -8.77
C GLY A 109 11.14 -12.14 -9.23
N ASN A 110 11.18 -11.75 -10.51
CA ASN A 110 12.30 -11.00 -11.08
C ASN A 110 12.08 -9.50 -10.89
N TYR A 111 13.17 -8.74 -10.94
CA TYR A 111 13.18 -7.27 -10.91
C TYR A 111 12.19 -6.69 -11.93
N GLN A 112 11.42 -5.67 -11.52
CA GLN A 112 10.39 -4.96 -12.32
C GLN A 112 9.18 -5.80 -12.77
N THR A 113 9.05 -7.06 -12.35
CA THR A 113 7.85 -7.88 -12.58
C THR A 113 6.96 -7.93 -11.33
N VAL A 114 5.64 -7.88 -11.51
CA VAL A 114 4.66 -7.87 -10.41
C VAL A 114 3.74 -9.07 -10.55
N GLY A 115 3.55 -9.84 -9.46
CA GLY A 115 2.58 -10.93 -9.41
C GLY A 115 2.94 -12.10 -10.34
N LEU A 116 4.21 -12.22 -10.73
CA LEU A 116 4.69 -13.26 -11.63
C LEU A 116 5.84 -14.04 -11.00
N SER A 117 5.90 -15.35 -11.27
CA SER A 117 7.04 -16.19 -10.94
C SER A 117 8.30 -15.72 -11.68
N ALA A 118 9.48 -16.13 -11.22
CA ALA A 118 10.74 -15.79 -11.86
C ALA A 118 10.96 -16.47 -13.23
N ALA A 119 10.01 -17.27 -13.73
CA ALA A 119 10.01 -17.75 -15.11
C ALA A 119 9.57 -16.66 -16.10
N ALA A 120 8.80 -15.66 -15.66
CA ALA A 120 8.50 -14.48 -16.48
C ALA A 120 9.74 -13.60 -16.69
N ARG A 121 9.75 -12.80 -17.76
CA ARG A 121 10.86 -11.92 -18.12
C ARG A 121 10.39 -10.48 -18.25
N HIS A 122 11.19 -9.58 -17.69
CA HIS A 122 10.88 -8.15 -17.70
C HIS A 122 10.59 -7.65 -19.11
N SER A 123 9.46 -6.94 -19.27
CA SER A 123 8.98 -6.37 -20.53
C SER A 123 8.72 -7.37 -21.68
N GLN A 124 8.60 -8.67 -21.40
CA GLN A 124 8.27 -9.69 -22.40
C GLN A 124 6.86 -10.26 -22.16
N CYS A 125 5.85 -9.64 -22.77
CA CYS A 125 4.44 -9.96 -22.50
C CYS A 125 4.11 -11.46 -22.71
N ASN A 126 4.67 -12.08 -23.75
CA ASN A 126 4.54 -13.50 -24.04
C ASN A 126 5.05 -14.45 -22.94
N THR A 127 5.77 -13.96 -21.93
CA THR A 127 6.22 -14.75 -20.77
C THR A 127 5.30 -14.63 -19.55
N THR A 128 4.17 -13.93 -19.67
CA THR A 128 3.21 -13.71 -18.57
C THR A 128 2.40 -14.98 -18.29
N ALA A 129 1.78 -15.54 -19.33
CA ALA A 129 0.80 -16.62 -19.19
C ALA A 129 1.41 -17.88 -18.58
N GLY A 130 0.76 -18.41 -17.55
CA GLY A 130 1.21 -19.58 -16.80
C GLY A 130 2.19 -19.27 -15.67
N ASN A 131 2.62 -18.02 -15.54
CA ASN A 131 3.54 -17.58 -14.48
C ASN A 131 2.87 -16.69 -13.43
N GLU A 132 1.56 -16.47 -13.52
CA GLU A 132 0.78 -15.72 -12.54
C GLU A 132 0.80 -16.38 -11.17
N VAL A 133 1.11 -15.61 -10.12
CA VAL A 133 1.09 -16.07 -8.73
C VAL A 133 0.10 -15.26 -7.91
N ILE A 134 -0.83 -15.98 -7.28
CA ILE A 134 -2.01 -15.39 -6.62
C ILE A 134 -1.64 -14.74 -5.28
N SER A 135 -2.06 -13.49 -5.09
CA SER A 135 -1.78 -12.75 -3.85
C SER A 135 -2.56 -13.30 -2.65
N VAL A 136 -2.12 -12.96 -1.43
CA VAL A 136 -2.87 -13.23 -0.20
C VAL A 136 -4.17 -12.42 -0.18
N LEU A 137 -4.18 -11.23 -0.77
CA LEU A 137 -5.38 -10.40 -0.92
C LEU A 137 -6.43 -11.14 -1.75
N GLU A 138 -6.06 -11.66 -2.93
CA GLU A 138 -6.99 -12.40 -3.78
C GLU A 138 -7.48 -13.69 -3.10
N ARG A 139 -6.59 -14.42 -2.41
CA ARG A 139 -6.96 -15.58 -1.59
C ARG A 139 -7.95 -15.20 -0.48
N ALA A 140 -7.73 -14.09 0.21
CA ALA A 140 -8.64 -13.57 1.23
C ALA A 140 -10.01 -13.23 0.63
N ARG A 141 -10.03 -12.62 -0.56
CA ARG A 141 -11.27 -12.33 -1.28
C ARG A 141 -12.01 -13.61 -1.67
N LYS A 142 -11.31 -14.62 -2.20
CA LYS A 142 -11.86 -15.95 -2.52
C LYS A 142 -12.41 -16.66 -1.27
N ALA A 143 -11.81 -16.45 -0.10
CA ALA A 143 -12.33 -16.93 1.19
C ALA A 143 -13.55 -16.14 1.73
N GLY A 144 -14.01 -15.12 0.99
CA GLY A 144 -15.17 -14.28 1.34
C GLY A 144 -14.86 -13.14 2.30
N LYS A 145 -13.59 -12.85 2.60
CA LYS A 145 -13.19 -11.67 3.37
C LYS A 145 -13.39 -10.40 2.53
N ALA A 146 -13.58 -9.27 3.20
CA ALA A 146 -13.45 -7.97 2.54
C ALA A 146 -11.96 -7.68 2.31
N VAL A 147 -11.63 -6.94 1.26
CA VAL A 147 -10.22 -6.64 0.95
C VAL A 147 -10.03 -5.18 0.61
N GLY A 148 -8.91 -4.60 1.06
CA GLY A 148 -8.59 -3.22 0.76
C GLY A 148 -7.11 -2.92 0.59
N ILE A 149 -6.85 -1.84 -0.13
CA ILE A 149 -5.54 -1.32 -0.49
C ILE A 149 -5.55 0.16 -0.11
N VAL A 150 -4.57 0.57 0.68
CA VAL A 150 -4.31 1.95 1.05
C VAL A 150 -2.86 2.24 0.74
N THR A 151 -2.57 3.30 0.00
CA THR A 151 -1.18 3.70 -0.29
C THR A 151 -1.08 5.22 -0.44
N THR A 152 0.09 5.78 -0.12
CA THR A 152 0.45 7.16 -0.49
C THR A 152 0.96 7.30 -1.93
N THR A 153 1.18 6.20 -2.65
CA THR A 153 1.53 6.23 -4.07
C THR A 153 0.28 6.17 -4.96
N ARG A 154 0.46 6.17 -6.28
CA ARG A 154 -0.59 5.74 -7.20
C ARG A 154 -1.01 4.30 -6.86
N VAL A 155 -2.30 3.99 -6.83
CA VAL A 155 -2.77 2.63 -6.51
C VAL A 155 -2.30 1.56 -7.52
N GLN A 156 -1.81 2.00 -8.69
CA GLN A 156 -1.17 1.22 -9.75
C GLN A 156 0.34 1.04 -9.57
N HIS A 157 0.95 1.54 -8.48
CA HIS A 157 2.37 1.39 -8.23
C HIS A 157 2.74 -0.06 -7.94
N ALA A 158 4.03 -0.40 -7.96
CA ALA A 158 4.51 -1.78 -7.84
C ALA A 158 4.05 -2.49 -6.56
N SER A 159 4.15 -1.84 -5.39
CA SER A 159 3.73 -2.43 -4.12
C SER A 159 2.23 -2.73 -4.05
N PRO A 160 1.30 -1.76 -4.26
CA PRO A 160 -0.12 -2.04 -4.20
C PRO A 160 -0.56 -2.98 -5.33
N SER A 161 0.04 -2.87 -6.52
CA SER A 161 -0.30 -3.75 -7.65
C SER A 161 0.08 -5.21 -7.42
N GLY A 162 1.06 -5.52 -6.58
CA GLY A 162 1.34 -6.91 -6.18
C GLY A 162 0.18 -7.60 -5.45
N THR A 163 -0.85 -6.85 -5.03
CA THR A 163 -2.06 -7.44 -4.43
C THR A 163 -3.09 -7.90 -5.47
N TYR A 164 -3.03 -7.45 -6.72
CA TYR A 164 -4.07 -7.72 -7.73
C TYR A 164 -3.59 -7.91 -9.17
N ALA A 165 -2.39 -7.44 -9.52
CA ALA A 165 -1.90 -7.41 -10.90
C ALA A 165 -0.87 -8.51 -11.17
N HIS A 166 -0.83 -8.91 -12.44
CA HIS A 166 0.17 -9.78 -13.03
C HIS A 166 0.75 -9.07 -14.26
N VAL A 167 1.93 -8.48 -14.13
CA VAL A 167 2.58 -7.74 -15.22
C VAL A 167 4.08 -7.99 -15.27
N VAL A 168 4.59 -8.13 -16.50
CA VAL A 168 6.03 -8.25 -16.77
C VAL A 168 6.77 -6.92 -16.72
N ASN A 169 6.05 -5.79 -16.62
CA ASN A 169 6.65 -4.47 -16.49
C ASN A 169 5.77 -3.60 -15.58
N ARG A 170 6.33 -3.21 -14.44
CA ARG A 170 5.67 -2.35 -13.43
C ARG A 170 5.29 -0.95 -13.93
N ASP A 171 5.83 -0.50 -15.05
CA ASP A 171 5.56 0.83 -15.62
C ASP A 171 4.34 0.85 -16.57
N TRP A 172 3.68 -0.29 -16.78
CA TRP A 172 2.43 -0.40 -17.55
C TRP A 172 1.20 0.07 -16.74
N TYR A 173 1.27 1.28 -16.18
CA TYR A 173 0.21 1.88 -15.35
C TYR A 173 -1.13 2.02 -16.10
N ALA A 174 -1.09 2.42 -17.37
CA ALA A 174 -2.23 2.53 -18.27
C ALA A 174 -1.84 1.98 -19.65
N ASP A 175 -2.81 1.79 -20.53
CA ASP A 175 -2.59 1.30 -21.90
C ASP A 175 -1.63 2.21 -22.70
N ALA A 176 -1.64 3.52 -22.43
CA ALA A 176 -0.73 4.50 -23.03
C ALA A 176 0.75 4.31 -22.65
N SER A 177 1.05 3.64 -21.53
CA SER A 177 2.43 3.33 -21.14
C SER A 177 2.89 1.94 -21.59
N MET A 178 2.08 1.25 -22.41
CA MET A 178 2.40 -0.06 -22.95
C MET A 178 2.86 0.00 -24.41
N PRO A 179 3.90 -0.79 -24.79
CA PRO A 179 4.22 -0.98 -26.20
C PRO A 179 3.04 -1.63 -26.93
N GLN A 180 2.84 -1.26 -28.19
CA GLN A 180 1.72 -1.75 -28.99
C GLN A 180 1.73 -3.28 -29.09
N GLU A 181 2.92 -3.88 -29.19
CA GLU A 181 3.12 -5.33 -29.26
C GLU A 181 2.59 -6.04 -28.01
N ALA A 182 2.80 -5.48 -26.81
CA ALA A 182 2.28 -6.06 -25.57
C ALA A 182 0.74 -5.97 -25.49
N ARG A 183 0.17 -4.86 -25.98
CA ARG A 183 -1.30 -4.70 -26.07
C ARG A 183 -1.90 -5.74 -27.02
N LEU A 184 -1.28 -5.96 -28.18
CA LEU A 184 -1.69 -6.97 -29.16
C LEU A 184 -1.52 -8.41 -28.65
N GLN A 185 -0.48 -8.68 -27.86
CA GLN A 185 -0.27 -9.98 -27.20
C GLN A 185 -1.24 -10.24 -26.03
N GLY A 186 -2.09 -9.28 -25.69
CA GLY A 186 -3.14 -9.45 -24.71
C GLY A 186 -2.78 -9.09 -23.27
N CYS A 187 -1.54 -8.64 -23.00
CA CYS A 187 -1.23 -8.07 -21.69
C CYS A 187 -2.14 -6.88 -21.40
N LYS A 188 -2.49 -6.71 -20.13
CA LYS A 188 -3.37 -5.65 -19.65
C LYS A 188 -2.59 -4.70 -18.75
N ASP A 189 -2.88 -3.41 -18.88
CA ASP A 189 -2.32 -2.39 -18.01
C ASP A 189 -2.79 -2.57 -16.55
N ILE A 190 -2.00 -2.05 -15.62
CA ILE A 190 -2.23 -2.22 -14.18
C ILE A 190 -3.56 -1.57 -13.76
N ALA A 191 -3.92 -0.40 -14.30
CA ALA A 191 -5.21 0.22 -14.02
C ALA A 191 -6.39 -0.64 -14.47
N TRP A 192 -6.31 -1.28 -15.64
CA TRP A 192 -7.32 -2.23 -16.09
C TRP A 192 -7.40 -3.43 -15.12
N GLN A 193 -6.25 -4.00 -14.73
CA GLN A 193 -6.20 -5.13 -13.81
C GLN A 193 -6.75 -4.81 -12.41
N LEU A 194 -6.58 -3.57 -11.92
CA LEU A 194 -7.15 -3.09 -10.66
C LEU A 194 -8.68 -3.26 -10.61
N VAL A 195 -9.36 -3.02 -11.73
CA VAL A 195 -10.83 -3.05 -11.81
C VAL A 195 -11.36 -4.47 -12.06
N HIS A 196 -10.59 -5.31 -12.74
CA HIS A 196 -11.08 -6.57 -13.33
C HIS A 196 -10.56 -7.84 -12.63
N ASN A 197 -9.35 -7.86 -12.06
CA ASN A 197 -8.77 -9.10 -11.56
C ASN A 197 -9.36 -9.52 -10.20
N VAL A 198 -9.54 -8.56 -9.30
CA VAL A 198 -10.00 -8.82 -7.93
C VAL A 198 -11.11 -7.85 -7.56
N ASP A 199 -12.17 -8.37 -6.95
CA ASP A 199 -13.25 -7.55 -6.39
C ASP A 199 -12.81 -6.89 -5.08
N ILE A 200 -12.21 -5.70 -5.17
CA ILE A 200 -11.64 -4.98 -4.03
C ILE A 200 -12.67 -4.02 -3.42
N ASN A 201 -12.88 -4.12 -2.10
CA ASN A 201 -13.85 -3.29 -1.38
C ASN A 201 -13.35 -1.86 -1.17
N VAL A 202 -12.07 -1.67 -0.87
CA VAL A 202 -11.52 -0.34 -0.61
C VAL A 202 -10.23 -0.13 -1.38
N ILE A 203 -10.17 0.92 -2.20
CA ILE A 203 -8.98 1.32 -2.97
C ILE A 203 -8.73 2.78 -2.64
N LEU A 204 -7.68 3.10 -1.88
CA LEU A 204 -7.36 4.48 -1.46
C LEU A 204 -5.90 4.80 -1.78
N GLY A 205 -5.67 5.91 -2.49
CA GLY A 205 -4.33 6.41 -2.81
C GLY A 205 -4.38 7.44 -3.92
N GLY A 206 -3.32 7.57 -4.70
CA GLY A 206 -3.31 8.40 -5.91
C GLY A 206 -3.65 7.60 -7.18
N GLY A 207 -3.46 8.21 -8.35
CA GLY A 207 -3.43 7.54 -9.64
C GLY A 207 -4.64 7.79 -10.53
N ARG A 208 -5.32 8.94 -10.40
CA ARG A 208 -6.52 9.28 -11.20
C ARG A 208 -6.25 9.22 -12.70
N LYS A 209 -5.12 9.76 -13.16
CA LYS A 209 -4.87 9.96 -14.60
C LYS A 209 -4.82 8.66 -15.42
N TYR A 210 -4.55 7.53 -14.78
CA TYR A 210 -4.48 6.21 -15.42
C TYR A 210 -5.86 5.58 -15.65
N MET A 211 -6.91 6.17 -15.06
CA MET A 211 -8.25 5.59 -15.03
C MET A 211 -9.19 6.19 -16.09
N THR A 212 -8.88 7.37 -16.62
CA THR A 212 -9.78 8.13 -17.50
C THR A 212 -9.20 8.33 -18.90
N PRO A 213 -10.05 8.51 -19.92
CA PRO A 213 -9.63 8.75 -21.30
C PRO A 213 -8.67 9.93 -21.45
N VAL A 214 -7.87 9.89 -22.52
CA VAL A 214 -6.98 10.97 -22.89
C VAL A 214 -7.73 12.30 -22.97
N GLY A 215 -7.21 13.31 -22.27
CA GLY A 215 -7.78 14.66 -22.28
C GLY A 215 -8.90 14.91 -21.26
N THR A 216 -9.39 13.91 -20.53
CA THR A 216 -10.32 14.11 -19.40
C THR A 216 -9.66 15.00 -18.34
N PRO A 217 -10.19 16.20 -18.02
CA PRO A 217 -9.60 17.09 -17.02
C PRO A 217 -9.56 16.46 -15.63
N ASP A 218 -8.44 16.62 -14.91
CA ASP A 218 -8.37 16.21 -13.50
C ASP A 218 -9.27 17.11 -12.64
N PRO A 219 -10.07 16.56 -11.70
CA PRO A 219 -11.02 17.34 -10.91
C PRO A 219 -10.36 18.37 -10.00
N GLU A 220 -9.11 18.15 -9.57
CA GLU A 220 -8.37 19.05 -8.69
C GLU A 220 -7.50 20.03 -9.49
N TYR A 221 -7.02 19.61 -10.67
CA TYR A 221 -6.14 20.41 -11.52
C TYR A 221 -6.71 20.63 -12.94
N PRO A 222 -7.93 21.17 -13.11
CA PRO A 222 -8.62 21.22 -14.39
C PRO A 222 -7.93 22.09 -15.44
N THR A 223 -7.07 23.02 -15.01
CA THR A 223 -6.31 23.93 -15.89
C THR A 223 -4.93 23.38 -16.28
N ASN A 224 -4.51 22.24 -15.72
CA ASN A 224 -3.20 21.63 -15.99
C ASN A 224 -3.35 20.37 -16.83
N SER A 225 -3.23 20.50 -18.15
CA SER A 225 -3.37 19.39 -19.10
C SER A 225 -2.41 18.23 -18.86
N ARG A 226 -1.29 18.43 -18.15
CA ARG A 226 -0.36 17.34 -17.78
C ARG A 226 -0.93 16.37 -16.74
N GLN A 227 -2.01 16.76 -16.05
CA GLN A 227 -2.69 15.94 -15.05
C GLN A 227 -3.92 15.23 -15.60
N ASN A 228 -4.34 15.55 -16.83
CA ASN A 228 -5.49 14.94 -17.47
C ASN A 228 -5.32 13.42 -17.62
N GLY A 229 -6.45 12.74 -17.79
CA GLY A 229 -6.49 11.33 -18.15
C GLY A 229 -5.58 11.02 -19.34
N ILE A 230 -5.00 9.82 -19.33
CA ILE A 230 -4.01 9.40 -20.33
C ILE A 230 -4.43 8.17 -21.14
N ARG A 231 -5.59 7.55 -20.86
CA ARG A 231 -5.96 6.30 -21.54
C ARG A 231 -6.25 6.52 -23.02
N GLU A 232 -5.59 5.76 -23.89
CA GLU A 232 -5.77 5.84 -25.35
C GLU A 232 -6.94 4.97 -25.83
N ASP A 233 -7.35 3.98 -25.03
CA ASP A 233 -8.44 3.06 -25.34
C ASP A 233 -9.85 3.63 -25.13
N GLY A 234 -9.96 4.90 -24.77
CA GLY A 234 -11.23 5.62 -24.61
C GLY A 234 -12.07 5.16 -23.42
N LYS A 235 -11.55 4.30 -22.53
CA LYS A 235 -12.32 3.78 -21.39
C LYS A 235 -12.23 4.69 -20.18
N ASN A 236 -13.34 4.82 -19.46
CA ASN A 236 -13.35 5.32 -18.10
C ASN A 236 -13.46 4.14 -17.11
N LEU A 237 -12.32 3.76 -16.53
CA LEU A 237 -12.24 2.63 -15.60
C LEU A 237 -12.91 2.91 -14.25
N ILE A 238 -13.06 4.18 -13.86
CA ILE A 238 -13.83 4.54 -12.66
C ILE A 238 -15.31 4.21 -12.89
N ASP A 239 -15.86 4.62 -14.03
CA ASP A 239 -17.27 4.36 -14.37
C ASP A 239 -17.53 2.85 -14.46
N MET A 240 -16.65 2.11 -15.17
CA MET A 240 -16.75 0.65 -15.25
C MET A 240 -16.71 -0.02 -13.86
N TRP A 241 -15.89 0.47 -12.93
CA TRP A 241 -15.81 -0.07 -11.58
C TRP A 241 -17.08 0.19 -10.77
N LEU A 242 -17.69 1.37 -10.94
CA LEU A 242 -18.95 1.77 -10.31
C LEU A 242 -20.14 0.98 -10.87
N GLU A 243 -20.23 0.84 -12.19
CA GLU A 243 -21.31 0.11 -12.88
C GLU A 243 -21.35 -1.36 -12.46
N ALA A 244 -20.18 -1.99 -12.31
CA ALA A 244 -20.07 -3.37 -11.86
C ALA A 244 -20.49 -3.58 -10.39
N ARG A 245 -20.63 -2.49 -9.60
CA ARG A 245 -20.85 -2.55 -8.15
C ARG A 245 -21.93 -1.56 -7.71
N PRO A 246 -23.21 -1.92 -7.83
CA PRO A 246 -24.31 -1.07 -7.36
C PRO A 246 -24.10 -0.63 -5.90
N GLY A 247 -24.14 0.68 -5.66
CA GLY A 247 -23.89 1.28 -4.33
C GLY A 247 -22.42 1.58 -4.01
N ALA A 248 -21.48 1.27 -4.92
CA ALA A 248 -20.10 1.72 -4.81
C ALA A 248 -20.00 3.25 -4.91
N ARG A 249 -18.94 3.81 -4.32
CA ARG A 249 -18.66 5.24 -4.34
C ARG A 249 -17.24 5.50 -4.84
N TYR A 250 -17.14 6.46 -5.74
CA TYR A 250 -15.88 7.08 -6.13
C TYR A 250 -15.79 8.44 -5.45
N VAL A 251 -14.60 8.76 -4.94
CA VAL A 251 -14.28 10.05 -4.31
C VAL A 251 -12.87 10.46 -4.75
N TRP A 252 -12.61 11.76 -4.78
CA TRP A 252 -11.27 12.27 -5.13
C TRP A 252 -10.71 13.23 -4.08
N ASN A 253 -11.46 13.55 -3.03
CA ASN A 253 -11.02 14.41 -1.94
C ASN A 253 -11.35 13.83 -0.54
N ARG A 254 -10.72 14.41 0.47
CA ARG A 254 -10.78 14.03 1.87
C ARG A 254 -12.20 14.08 2.43
N THR A 255 -12.93 15.16 2.18
CA THR A 255 -14.27 15.37 2.76
C THR A 255 -15.25 14.32 2.26
N GLU A 256 -15.25 14.04 0.95
CA GLU A 256 -16.06 12.97 0.35
C GLU A 256 -15.65 11.58 0.86
N MET A 257 -14.36 11.31 1.04
CA MET A 257 -13.88 10.04 1.61
C MET A 257 -14.42 9.83 3.03
N LEU A 258 -14.35 10.85 3.89
CA LEU A 258 -14.86 10.77 5.25
C LEU A 258 -16.38 10.55 5.26
N ALA A 259 -17.12 11.27 4.41
CA ALA A 259 -18.56 11.08 4.27
C ALA A 259 -18.93 9.68 3.76
N ALA A 260 -18.20 9.16 2.78
CA ALA A 260 -18.42 7.82 2.24
C ALA A 260 -18.13 6.73 3.29
N ALA A 261 -17.04 6.87 4.05
CA ALA A 261 -16.68 5.93 5.11
C ALA A 261 -17.70 5.94 6.27
N ALA A 262 -18.28 7.10 6.60
CA ALA A 262 -19.34 7.21 7.61
C ALA A 262 -20.68 6.61 7.15
N ASN A 263 -20.93 6.52 5.85
CA ASN A 263 -22.16 5.97 5.31
C ASN A 263 -22.15 4.42 5.35
N HIS A 264 -23.05 3.83 6.15
CA HIS A 264 -23.19 2.38 6.32
C HIS A 264 -23.61 1.62 5.06
N SER A 265 -24.21 2.30 4.08
CA SER A 265 -24.57 1.68 2.78
C SER A 265 -23.40 1.49 1.83
N VAL A 266 -22.27 2.18 2.07
CA VAL A 266 -21.10 2.13 1.19
C VAL A 266 -20.20 0.95 1.56
N ASN A 267 -20.29 -0.14 0.78
CA ASN A 267 -19.45 -1.33 0.95
C ASN A 267 -18.26 -1.40 -0.01
N TYR A 268 -18.25 -0.50 -0.99
CA TYR A 268 -17.21 -0.35 -2.00
C TYR A 268 -16.83 1.13 -2.11
N LEU A 269 -15.55 1.45 -1.89
CA LEU A 269 -15.02 2.80 -1.98
C LEU A 269 -13.72 2.82 -2.80
N MET A 270 -13.72 3.63 -3.85
CA MET A 270 -12.51 4.01 -4.58
C MET A 270 -12.23 5.49 -4.34
N GLY A 271 -11.14 5.79 -3.65
CA GLY A 271 -10.65 7.13 -3.37
C GLY A 271 -9.32 7.38 -4.07
N LEU A 272 -9.31 8.24 -5.08
CA LEU A 272 -8.10 8.59 -5.83
C LEU A 272 -7.79 10.08 -5.64
N PHE A 273 -6.82 10.38 -4.79
CA PHE A 273 -6.59 11.72 -4.23
C PHE A 273 -5.60 12.58 -5.00
N GLU A 274 -4.85 12.02 -5.94
CA GLU A 274 -3.98 12.78 -6.85
C GLU A 274 -3.97 12.15 -8.26
N PRO A 275 -3.58 12.90 -9.32
CA PRO A 275 -3.41 12.36 -10.66
C PRO A 275 -2.39 11.23 -10.71
N GLY A 276 -1.27 11.40 -9.98
CA GLY A 276 -0.18 10.45 -9.83
C GLY A 276 -0.06 9.95 -8.41
N ASP A 277 1.11 10.10 -7.80
CA ASP A 277 1.32 9.76 -6.39
C ASP A 277 0.73 10.86 -5.48
N THR A 278 0.37 10.52 -4.24
CA THR A 278 -0.12 11.54 -3.30
C THR A 278 1.01 12.50 -2.90
N LYS A 279 0.67 13.73 -2.51
CA LYS A 279 1.66 14.69 -2.00
C LYS A 279 2.34 14.16 -0.73
N TYR A 280 3.64 14.39 -0.58
CA TYR A 280 4.34 14.14 0.68
C TYR A 280 3.62 14.83 1.85
N ASN A 281 3.57 14.16 3.00
CA ASN A 281 2.78 14.67 4.15
C ASN A 281 3.19 16.08 4.62
N LEU A 282 4.44 16.50 4.40
CA LEU A 282 4.90 17.86 4.74
C LEU A 282 4.23 18.96 3.90
N VAL A 283 3.85 18.66 2.67
CA VAL A 283 3.27 19.61 1.69
C VAL A 283 1.84 19.22 1.28
N ARG A 284 1.22 18.28 1.99
CA ARG A 284 -0.13 17.80 1.75
C ARG A 284 -1.15 18.92 2.02
N ASN A 285 -2.15 19.07 1.16
CA ASN A 285 -3.26 19.98 1.44
C ASN A 285 -4.20 19.29 2.44
N THR A 286 -4.19 19.72 3.70
CA THR A 286 -4.96 19.06 4.77
C THR A 286 -6.47 19.16 4.61
N THR A 287 -6.97 20.04 3.74
CA THR A 287 -8.39 20.17 3.41
C THR A 287 -8.81 19.20 2.30
N LEU A 288 -7.99 19.05 1.26
CA LEU A 288 -8.32 18.24 0.08
C LEU A 288 -7.81 16.80 0.17
N ASP A 289 -6.64 16.59 0.76
CA ASP A 289 -5.92 15.31 0.71
C ASP A 289 -5.99 14.62 2.08
N PRO A 290 -6.50 13.38 2.17
CA PRO A 290 -6.41 12.61 3.40
C PRO A 290 -4.97 12.19 3.70
N SER A 291 -4.62 12.14 4.97
CA SER A 291 -3.38 11.48 5.42
C SER A 291 -3.49 9.96 5.27
N LEU A 292 -2.34 9.27 5.29
CA LEU A 292 -2.29 7.80 5.32
C LEU A 292 -3.11 7.22 6.47
N THR A 293 -3.05 7.84 7.65
CA THR A 293 -3.84 7.44 8.81
C THR A 293 -5.35 7.55 8.55
N GLU A 294 -5.81 8.66 7.98
CA GLU A 294 -7.23 8.85 7.66
C GLU A 294 -7.71 7.87 6.59
N MET A 295 -6.89 7.59 5.58
CA MET A 295 -7.21 6.57 4.57
C MET A 295 -7.31 5.17 5.19
N MET A 296 -6.37 4.81 6.08
CA MET A 296 -6.41 3.54 6.80
C MET A 296 -7.66 3.42 7.69
N GLU A 297 -8.01 4.46 8.44
CA GLU A 297 -9.20 4.48 9.29
C GLU A 297 -10.50 4.36 8.49
N ALA A 298 -10.59 5.05 7.35
CA ALA A 298 -11.71 4.92 6.41
C ALA A 298 -11.81 3.48 5.88
N ALA A 299 -10.68 2.88 5.48
CA ALA A 299 -10.64 1.50 5.01
C ALA A 299 -11.10 0.52 6.09
N ILE A 300 -10.56 0.60 7.30
CA ILE A 300 -10.96 -0.27 8.41
C ILE A 300 -12.45 -0.10 8.73
N THR A 301 -12.98 1.11 8.67
CA THR A 301 -14.40 1.42 8.95
C THR A 301 -15.35 0.70 7.99
N ILE A 302 -14.97 0.58 6.72
CA ILE A 302 -15.74 -0.15 5.69
C ILE A 302 -15.48 -1.65 5.79
N LEU A 303 -14.21 -2.08 5.81
CA LEU A 303 -13.81 -3.48 5.76
C LEU A 303 -14.31 -4.29 6.98
N ARG A 304 -14.34 -3.68 8.17
CA ARG A 304 -14.80 -4.35 9.41
C ARG A 304 -16.27 -4.78 9.39
N ARG A 305 -17.06 -4.27 8.44
CA ARG A 305 -18.48 -4.61 8.28
C ARG A 305 -18.66 -6.05 7.80
N ASN A 306 -17.67 -6.65 7.15
CA ASN A 306 -17.74 -8.03 6.71
C ASN A 306 -17.55 -9.00 7.91
N PRO A 307 -18.54 -9.87 8.21
CA PRO A 307 -18.46 -10.78 9.34
C PRO A 307 -17.35 -11.83 9.22
N LYS A 308 -16.88 -12.15 8.00
CA LYS A 308 -15.75 -13.06 7.74
C LYS A 308 -14.37 -12.42 7.97
N GLY A 309 -14.35 -11.11 8.29
CA GLY A 309 -13.14 -10.33 8.48
C GLY A 309 -12.58 -9.77 7.17
N PHE A 310 -11.35 -9.26 7.23
CA PHE A 310 -10.75 -8.56 6.09
C PHE A 310 -9.24 -8.79 5.92
N TYR A 311 -8.75 -8.50 4.71
CA TYR A 311 -7.33 -8.27 4.43
C TYR A 311 -7.14 -6.79 4.07
N LEU A 312 -6.15 -6.13 4.68
CA LEU A 312 -5.82 -4.73 4.39
C LEU A 312 -4.31 -4.59 4.14
N PHE A 313 -3.96 -4.04 2.98
CA PHE A 313 -2.61 -3.57 2.66
C PHE A 313 -2.52 -2.06 2.89
N VAL A 314 -1.50 -1.59 3.61
CA VAL A 314 -1.26 -0.17 3.89
C VAL A 314 0.19 0.17 3.58
N GLU A 315 0.41 1.18 2.72
CA GLU A 315 1.73 1.69 2.33
C GLU A 315 1.88 3.21 2.54
#